data_AF-A0A7J9WUW4-F1
#
_entry.id   AF-A0A7J9WUW4-F1
#
_cell.length_a   1.000
_cell.length_b   1.000
_cell.length_c   1.000
_cell.angle_alpha   90.00
_cell.angle_beta   90.00
_cell.angle_gamma   90.00
#
_symmetry.space_group_name_H-M   'P 1'
#
loop_
_entity.id
_entity.type
_entity.pdbx_description
1 polymer ?
#
loop_
_entity_poly.entity_id
_entity_poly.type
_entity_poly.pdbx_seq_one_letter_code
_entity_poly.pdbx_strand_id
1 'polypeptide(L)' 'MEIDGHPTQDLIEELERRGAIRVDGTSVGPSPDAVRFVAERAGEVTGFWFFVPPQTFLTGVDEVPLG' A
#
# COMPACT_ATOMS: atom_id res chain seq x y z
N MET A 1 -22.09 -13.87 -0.85
CA MET A 1 -21.58 -12.50 -1.06
C MET A 1 -20.22 -12.71 -1.65
N GLU A 2 -20.12 -12.64 -2.96
CA GLU A 2 -18.85 -12.75 -3.67
C GLU A 2 -18.06 -11.50 -3.30
N ILE A 3 -16.95 -11.68 -2.60
CA ILE A 3 -16.01 -10.57 -2.34
C ILE A 3 -15.22 -10.47 -3.64
N ASP A 4 -15.78 -9.74 -4.60
CA ASP A 4 -15.17 -9.46 -5.91
C ASP A 4 -13.93 -8.54 -5.80
N GLY A 5 -13.49 -8.26 -4.57
CA GLY A 5 -12.42 -7.33 -4.23
C GLY A 5 -11.13 -8.07 -3.92
N HIS A 6 -10.03 -7.55 -4.45
CA HIS A 6 -8.70 -7.98 -4.07
C HIS A 6 -8.46 -7.52 -2.62
N PRO A 7 -8.38 -8.42 -1.61
CA PRO A 7 -8.50 -8.02 -0.20
C PRO A 7 -7.47 -6.99 0.25
N THR A 8 -6.27 -7.06 -0.32
CA THR A 8 -5.19 -6.11 -0.06
C THR A 8 -5.43 -4.75 -0.74
N GLN A 9 -6.04 -4.74 -1.92
CA GLN A 9 -6.43 -3.50 -2.59
C GLN A 9 -7.55 -2.80 -1.82
N ASP A 10 -8.59 -3.53 -1.41
CA ASP A 10 -9.69 -2.99 -0.60
C ASP A 10 -9.19 -2.39 0.71
N LEU A 11 -8.22 -3.05 1.38
CA LEU A 11 -7.58 -2.55 2.58
C LEU A 11 -6.83 -1.23 2.31
N ILE A 12 -6.07 -1.15 1.21
CA ILE A 12 -5.31 0.05 0.86
C ILE A 12 -6.27 1.21 0.56
N GLU A 13 -7.31 0.97 -0.24
CA GLU A 13 -8.33 1.97 -0.57
C GLU A 13 -9.05 2.47 0.70
N GLU A 14 -9.37 1.57 1.64
CA GLU A 14 -10.00 1.94 2.91
C GLU A 14 -9.07 2.78 3.79
N LEU A 15 -7.78 2.45 3.84
CA LEU A 15 -6.78 3.22 4.59
C LEU A 15 -6.62 4.62 3.99
N GLU A 16 -6.51 4.73 2.67
CA GLU A 16 -6.44 6.03 1.97
C GLU A 16 -7.69 6.87 2.23
N ARG A 17 -8.89 6.27 2.18
CA ARG A 17 -10.15 6.94 2.52
C ARG A 17 -10.16 7.50 3.94
N ARG A 18 -9.49 6.83 4.89
CA ARG A 18 -9.33 7.28 6.28
C ARG A 18 -8.18 8.27 6.50
N GLY A 19 -7.45 8.63 5.45
CA GLY A 19 -6.37 9.61 5.49
C GLY A 19 -4.95 9.03 5.55
N ALA A 20 -4.77 7.72 5.35
CA ALA A 20 -3.44 7.17 5.12
C ALA A 20 -2.86 7.68 3.79
N ILE A 21 -1.53 7.74 3.70
CA ILE A 21 -0.83 8.18 2.51
C ILE A 21 -0.10 6.98 1.91
N ARG A 22 -0.47 6.60 0.69
CA ARG A 22 0.28 5.61 -0.09
C ARG A 22 1.54 6.24 -0.65
N VAL A 23 2.66 5.54 -0.46
CA VAL A 23 3.96 5.98 -0.94
C VAL A 23 4.61 4.83 -1.69
N ASP A 24 4.96 5.08 -2.95
CA ASP A 24 5.66 4.08 -3.76
C ASP A 24 7.12 3.92 -3.29
N GLY A 25 7.60 2.69 -3.29
CA GLY A 25 8.89 2.32 -2.78
C GLY A 25 9.32 0.93 -3.19
N THR A 26 10.47 0.50 -2.66
CA THR A 26 10.98 -0.86 -2.84
C THR A 26 11.13 -1.54 -1.48
N SER A 27 11.67 -2.75 -1.45
CA SER A 27 11.99 -3.44 -0.20
C SER A 27 13.01 -2.71 0.68
N VAL A 28 13.80 -1.77 0.12
CA VAL A 28 14.69 -0.91 0.92
C VAL A 28 13.98 0.29 1.53
N GLY A 29 12.71 0.50 1.17
CA GLY A 29 11.87 1.60 1.64
C GLY A 29 11.38 2.53 0.52
N PRO A 30 10.57 3.54 0.89
CA PRO A 30 10.13 4.61 -0.01
C PRO A 30 11.28 5.53 -0.42
N SER A 31 11.11 6.25 -1.53
CA SER A 31 12.12 7.23 -1.95
C SER A 31 12.24 8.37 -0.92
N PRO A 32 13.44 8.92 -0.67
CA PRO A 32 13.62 10.03 0.27
C PRO A 32 12.76 11.24 -0.07
N ASP A 33 12.55 11.51 -1.36
CA ASP A 33 11.71 12.61 -1.83
C ASP A 33 10.24 12.41 -1.45
N ALA A 34 9.73 11.19 -1.55
CA ALA A 34 8.36 10.89 -1.18
C ALA A 34 8.15 10.95 0.35
N VAL A 35 9.15 10.53 1.13
CA VAL A 35 9.13 10.69 2.60
C VAL A 35 9.12 12.17 2.99
N ARG A 36 9.93 13.01 2.32
CA ARG A 36 9.92 14.46 2.55
C ARG A 36 8.56 15.08 2.24
N PHE A 37 7.96 14.71 1.11
CA PHE A 37 6.61 15.17 0.76
C PHE A 37 5.56 14.78 1.82
N VAL A 38 5.62 13.55 2.33
CA VAL A 38 4.74 13.09 3.41
C VAL A 38 4.95 13.93 4.67
N ALA A 39 6.19 14.17 5.07
CA ALA A 39 6.51 14.97 6.25
C ALA A 39 6.00 16.41 6.13
N GLU A 40 6.14 17.04 4.97
CA GLU A 40 5.62 18.38 4.70
C GLU A 40 4.08 18.43 4.74
N ARG A 41 3.41 17.37 4.27
CA ARG A 41 1.95 17.31 4.17
C ARG A 41 1.27 16.90 5.47
N ALA A 42 1.81 15.92 6.18
CA ALA A 42 1.25 15.36 7.41
C ALA A 42 1.75 16.09 8.67
N GLY A 43 2.86 16.83 8.57
CA GLY A 43 3.59 17.32 9.74
C GLY A 43 4.30 16.20 10.48
N GLU A 44 4.90 16.52 11.62
CA GLU A 44 5.57 15.55 12.47
C GLU A 44 4.54 14.80 13.33
N VAL A 45 4.18 13.59 12.90
CA VAL A 45 3.22 12.71 13.58
C VAL A 45 3.77 11.30 13.72
N THR A 46 3.42 10.61 14.81
CA THR A 46 3.78 9.19 14.99
C THR A 46 2.84 8.32 14.18
N GLY A 47 3.39 7.35 13.46
CA GLY A 47 2.63 6.41 12.64
C GLY A 47 3.40 5.13 12.34
N PHE A 48 2.85 4.30 11.46
CA PHE A 48 3.44 3.05 11.01
C PHE A 48 3.76 3.11 9.51
N TRP A 49 4.85 2.46 9.11
CA TRP A 49 5.18 2.21 7.71
C TRP A 49 4.84 0.77 7.36
N PHE A 50 4.03 0.58 6.33
CA PHE A 50 3.66 -0.75 5.83
C PHE A 50 4.37 -1.02 4.50
N PHE A 51 5.16 -2.09 4.47
CA PHE A 51 5.67 -2.64 3.23
C PHE A 51 4.75 -3.76 2.76
N VAL A 52 4.16 -3.59 1.57
CA VAL A 52 3.26 -4.57 0.96
C VAL A 52 3.89 -5.01 -0.36
N PRO A 53 4.52 -6.20 -0.43
CA PRO A 53 5.14 -6.65 -1.66
C PRO A 53 4.06 -7.03 -2.70
N PRO A 54 4.38 -7.03 -4.02
CA PRO A 54 3.40 -7.28 -5.07
C PRO A 54 2.64 -8.60 -4.91
N GLN A 55 3.29 -9.64 -4.37
CA GLN A 55 2.68 -10.95 -4.12
C GLN A 55 1.54 -10.88 -3.09
N THR A 56 1.56 -9.88 -2.20
CA THR A 56 0.49 -9.63 -1.23
C THR A 56 -0.62 -8.77 -1.85
N PHE A 57 -0.32 -7.92 -2.82
CA PHE A 57 -1.31 -7.08 -3.51
C PHE A 57 -2.13 -7.84 -4.56
N LEU A 58 -1.53 -8.83 -5.22
CA LEU A 58 -2.13 -9.58 -6.33
C LEU A 58 -2.81 -10.89 -5.90
N THR A 59 -3.25 -11.01 -4.64
CA THR A 59 -3.83 -12.25 -4.11
C THR A 59 -5.27 -12.54 -4.60
N GLY A 60 -5.73 -11.87 -5.65
CA GLY A 60 -7.04 -12.07 -6.27
C GLY A 60 -6.99 -12.28 -7.79
N VAL A 61 -5.79 -12.48 -8.36
CA VAL A 61 -5.68 -13.03 -9.72
C VAL A 61 -5.86 -14.53 -9.58
N ASP A 62 -7.02 -15.04 -10.01
CA ASP A 62 -7.16 -16.47 -10.26
C ASP A 62 -6.02 -16.91 -11.18
N GLU A 63 -5.28 -17.92 -10.72
CA GLU A 63 -4.21 -18.62 -11.41
C GLU A 63 -2.95 -17.79 -11.74
N VAL A 64 -1.88 -18.04 -10.97
CA VAL A 64 -0.53 -17.99 -11.53
C VAL A 64 -0.46 -19.10 -12.58
N PRO A 65 -0.23 -18.84 -13.88
CA PRO A 65 0.12 -19.90 -14.81
C PRO A 65 1.46 -20.47 -14.32
N LEU A 66 1.44 -21.69 -13.80
CA LEU A 66 2.66 -22.47 -13.69
C LEU A 66 3.04 -22.87 -15.13
N GLY A 67 3.94 -22.08 -15.74
CA GLY A 67 4.49 -22.31 -17.07
C GLY A 67 5.79 -21.54 -17.28
#